data_AF-A0A7S1SH74-F1
#
_entry.id   AF-A0A7S1SH74-F1
#
_cell.length_a   1.000
_cell.length_b   1.000
_cell.length_c   1.000
_cell.angle_alpha   90.00
_cell.angle_beta   90.00
_cell.angle_gamma   90.00
#
_symmetry.space_group_name_H-M   'P 1'
#
loop_
_entity.id
_entity.type
_entity.pdbx_description
1 polymer ?
#
loop_
_entity_poly.entity_id
_entity_poly.type
_entity_poly.pdbx_seq_one_letter_code
_entity_poly.pdbx_strand_id
1 'polypeptide(L)'
;RFGAFLEDVECFDSAAFGISSSEADLMDPQHRLLLEHAAEAVSFSAFQTPGCEQQGSRQWPVYIGIQAMEYGQLSAPHQASLSPYSATSGNLSVSAGRIAYLFGLTGAAVAVDTACSAALVATHLAVRDMWLGGQQGGLAGGVNLTLSTKGYT
;
A
#
# COMPACT_ATOMS: atom_id res chain seq x y z
N ARG A 1 -18.48 -23.14 2.20
CA ARG A 1 -17.45 -22.09 2.41
C ARG A 1 -17.90 -20.88 1.64
N PHE A 2 -17.90 -19.70 2.25
CA PHE A 2 -18.34 -18.45 1.63
C PHE A 2 -17.19 -17.45 1.69
N GLY A 3 -17.04 -16.63 0.66
CA GLY A 3 -16.00 -15.62 0.54
C GLY A 3 -16.20 -14.80 -0.72
N ALA A 4 -15.67 -13.57 -0.72
CA ALA A 4 -15.49 -12.78 -1.93
C ALA A 4 -14.03 -12.95 -2.37
N PHE A 5 -13.83 -13.25 -3.65
CA PHE A 5 -12.51 -13.52 -4.21
C PHE A 5 -12.20 -12.43 -5.24
N LEU A 6 -10.99 -11.90 -5.16
CA LEU A 6 -10.42 -11.07 -6.20
C LEU A 6 -9.70 -11.99 -7.18
N GLU A 7 -9.89 -11.74 -8.48
CA GLU A 7 -9.17 -12.43 -9.55
C GLU A 7 -7.80 -11.77 -9.73
N ASP A 8 -6.84 -12.56 -10.24
CA ASP A 8 -5.51 -12.08 -10.68
C ASP A 8 -4.72 -11.26 -9.63
N VAL A 9 -4.87 -11.56 -8.34
CA VAL A 9 -4.14 -10.87 -7.25
C VAL A 9 -2.62 -11.05 -7.31
N GLU A 10 -2.13 -12.03 -8.06
CA GLU A 10 -0.72 -12.24 -8.35
C GLU A 10 -0.16 -11.28 -9.41
N CYS A 11 -1.01 -10.70 -10.25
CA CYS A 11 -0.61 -9.82 -11.35
C CYS A 11 -0.19 -8.44 -10.81
N PHE A 12 0.84 -7.87 -11.42
CA PHE A 12 1.34 -6.53 -11.09
C PHE A 12 2.26 -6.00 -12.20
N ASP A 13 2.03 -4.79 -12.68
CA ASP A 13 2.92 -4.13 -13.65
C ASP A 13 4.14 -3.50 -12.97
N SER A 14 5.12 -4.34 -12.60
CA SER A 14 6.29 -3.85 -11.86
C SER A 14 7.13 -2.83 -12.64
N ALA A 15 7.11 -2.91 -13.98
CA ALA A 15 7.86 -2.00 -14.84
C ALA A 15 7.29 -0.57 -14.79
N ALA A 16 5.96 -0.42 -14.73
CA ALA A 16 5.32 0.87 -14.57
C ALA A 16 5.72 1.60 -13.27
N PHE A 17 6.06 0.84 -12.22
CA PHE A 17 6.49 1.38 -10.93
C PHE A 17 8.02 1.42 -10.74
N GLY A 18 8.81 1.05 -11.75
CA GLY A 18 10.28 0.98 -11.64
C GLY A 18 10.77 -0.09 -10.65
N ILE A 19 9.96 -1.12 -10.40
CA ILE A 19 10.26 -2.22 -9.48
C ILE A 19 10.80 -3.42 -10.29
N SER A 20 11.94 -3.96 -9.85
CA SER A 20 12.53 -5.15 -10.48
C SER A 20 11.62 -6.37 -10.34
N SER A 21 11.65 -7.29 -11.30
CA SER A 21 10.87 -8.55 -11.22
C SER A 21 11.18 -9.33 -9.95
N SER A 22 12.46 -9.42 -9.57
CA SER A 22 12.90 -10.07 -8.34
C SER A 22 12.35 -9.45 -7.05
N GLU A 23 12.14 -8.13 -7.04
CA GLU A 23 11.51 -7.45 -5.92
C GLU A 23 10.00 -7.66 -5.95
N ALA A 24 9.38 -7.55 -7.12
CA ALA A 24 7.94 -7.75 -7.32
C ALA A 24 7.51 -9.15 -6.88
N ASP A 25 8.25 -10.20 -7.25
CA ASP A 25 7.95 -11.59 -6.89
C ASP A 25 7.91 -11.81 -5.38
N LEU A 26 8.73 -11.08 -4.61
CA LEU A 26 8.75 -11.17 -3.15
C LEU A 26 7.77 -10.21 -2.49
N MET A 27 7.28 -9.22 -3.22
CA MET A 27 6.38 -8.20 -2.69
C MET A 27 5.02 -8.81 -2.35
N ASP A 28 4.51 -8.52 -1.16
CA ASP A 28 3.16 -8.91 -0.76
C ASP A 28 2.14 -8.39 -1.79
N PRO A 29 1.26 -9.24 -2.36
CA PRO A 29 0.19 -8.83 -3.25
C PRO A 29 -0.65 -7.65 -2.74
N GLN A 30 -0.81 -7.53 -1.43
CA GLN A 30 -1.48 -6.37 -0.81
C GLN A 30 -0.74 -5.06 -1.12
N HIS A 31 0.59 -5.06 -1.09
CA HIS A 31 1.39 -3.90 -1.46
C HIS A 31 1.27 -3.59 -2.96
N ARG A 32 1.20 -4.62 -3.81
CA ARG A 32 1.03 -4.46 -5.28
C ARG A 32 -0.30 -3.77 -5.62
N LEU A 33 -1.41 -4.29 -5.09
CA LEU A 33 -2.75 -3.70 -5.26
C LEU A 33 -2.82 -2.27 -4.72
N LEU A 34 -2.18 -2.00 -3.58
CA LEU A 34 -2.11 -0.65 -3.03
C LEU A 34 -1.38 0.31 -3.96
N LEU A 35 -0.31 -0.11 -4.64
CA LEU A 35 0.42 0.75 -5.58
C LEU A 35 -0.41 1.10 -6.81
N GLU A 36 -1.10 0.11 -7.38
CA GLU A 36 -1.98 0.31 -8.53
C GLU A 36 -3.11 1.29 -8.20
N HIS A 37 -3.84 1.05 -7.11
CA HIS A 37 -4.93 1.94 -6.71
C HIS A 37 -4.46 3.30 -6.19
N ALA A 38 -3.27 3.38 -5.57
CA ALA A 38 -2.69 4.67 -5.23
C ALA A 38 -2.32 5.47 -6.48
N ALA A 39 -1.79 4.81 -7.53
CA ALA A 39 -1.51 5.47 -8.81
C ALA A 39 -2.78 6.03 -9.45
N GLU A 40 -3.87 5.25 -9.47
CA GLU A 40 -5.18 5.68 -9.94
C GLU A 40 -5.68 6.90 -9.16
N ALA A 41 -5.65 6.84 -7.82
CA ALA A 41 -6.13 7.90 -6.95
C ALA A 41 -5.30 9.19 -7.11
N VAL A 42 -3.96 9.08 -7.15
CA VAL A 42 -3.06 10.21 -7.35
C VAL A 42 -3.25 10.82 -8.74
N SER A 43 -3.36 9.99 -9.78
CA SER A 43 -3.61 10.47 -11.16
C SER A 43 -4.94 11.19 -11.25
N PHE A 44 -6.02 10.63 -10.69
CA PHE A 44 -7.33 11.25 -10.65
C PHE A 44 -7.33 12.60 -9.92
N SER A 45 -6.57 12.73 -8.83
CA SER A 45 -6.40 14.00 -8.11
C SER A 45 -5.69 15.06 -8.96
N ALA A 46 -4.70 14.66 -9.78
CA ALA A 46 -3.97 15.55 -10.66
C ALA A 46 -4.84 16.06 -11.82
N PHE A 47 -5.74 15.21 -12.35
CA PHE A 47 -6.72 15.61 -13.37
C PHE A 47 -7.72 16.64 -12.84
N GLN A 48 -8.15 16.55 -11.58
CA GLN A 48 -9.13 17.47 -11.01
C GLN A 48 -8.57 18.84 -10.62
N THR A 49 -7.25 18.96 -10.48
CA THR A 49 -6.60 20.22 -10.12
C THR A 49 -5.57 20.65 -11.17
N PRO A 50 -6.01 21.06 -12.38
CA PRO A 50 -5.10 21.51 -13.44
C PRO A 50 -4.26 22.68 -12.94
N GLY A 51 -2.93 22.61 -13.13
CA GLY A 51 -1.99 23.63 -12.63
C GLY A 51 -1.40 23.36 -11.25
N CYS A 52 -1.82 22.27 -10.58
CA CYS A 52 -1.08 21.70 -9.43
C CYS A 52 0.12 20.85 -9.91
N GLU A 53 0.79 21.28 -10.98
CA GLU A 53 2.10 20.82 -11.40
C GLU A 53 3.16 21.49 -10.52
N GLN A 54 3.05 21.35 -9.20
CA GLN A 54 4.21 21.64 -8.37
C GLN A 54 5.19 20.50 -8.57
N GLN A 55 6.23 20.77 -9.35
CA GLN A 55 7.49 20.00 -9.42
C GLN A 55 8.24 20.03 -8.07
N GLY A 56 7.54 19.68 -6.99
CA GLY A 56 8.00 19.72 -5.62
C GLY A 56 7.28 18.67 -4.79
N SER A 57 7.92 18.25 -3.71
CA SER A 57 7.38 17.22 -2.83
C SER A 57 6.01 17.62 -2.27
N ARG A 58 5.00 16.77 -2.47
CA ARG A 58 3.67 16.98 -1.87
C ARG A 58 3.77 16.60 -0.39
N GLN A 59 3.46 17.52 0.51
CA GLN A 59 3.39 17.23 1.96
C GLN A 59 2.15 16.41 2.36
N TRP A 60 1.62 15.61 1.43
CA TRP A 60 0.46 14.78 1.65
C TRP A 60 0.83 13.63 2.57
N PRO A 61 0.10 13.45 3.68
CA PRO A 61 0.28 12.26 4.47
C PRO A 61 -0.35 11.04 3.79
N VAL A 62 0.17 9.86 4.08
CA VAL A 62 -0.22 8.55 3.58
C VAL A 62 -0.59 7.67 4.78
N TYR A 63 -1.85 7.27 4.86
CA TYR A 63 -2.36 6.37 5.88
C TYR A 63 -2.97 5.12 5.25
N ILE A 64 -2.40 3.95 5.56
CA ILE A 64 -2.86 2.67 5.00
C ILE A 64 -3.35 1.77 6.12
N GLY A 65 -4.63 1.42 6.08
CA GLY A 65 -5.18 0.35 6.89
C GLY A 65 -4.80 -1.01 6.31
N ILE A 66 -3.96 -1.77 6.99
CA ILE A 66 -3.52 -3.09 6.51
C ILE A 66 -3.35 -4.03 7.69
N GLN A 67 -3.78 -5.27 7.51
CA GLN A 67 -3.67 -6.34 8.47
C GLN A 67 -3.09 -7.57 7.76
N ALA A 68 -2.41 -8.42 8.53
CA ALA A 68 -1.93 -9.74 8.14
C ALA A 68 -0.79 -9.75 7.12
N MET A 69 0.21 -10.60 7.39
CA MET A 69 1.39 -10.81 6.55
C MET A 69 1.45 -12.26 6.06
N GLU A 70 0.37 -12.73 5.43
CA GLU A 70 0.25 -14.13 5.04
C GLU A 70 1.22 -14.51 3.91
N TYR A 71 1.49 -13.58 2.99
CA TYR A 71 2.34 -13.85 1.84
C TYR A 71 3.78 -14.20 2.24
N GLY A 72 4.33 -13.55 3.26
CA GLY A 72 5.66 -13.88 3.77
C GLY A 72 5.76 -15.32 4.26
N GLN A 73 4.70 -15.83 4.91
CA GLN A 73 4.66 -17.22 5.37
C GLN A 73 4.45 -18.21 4.21
N LEU A 74 3.66 -17.84 3.20
CA LEU A 74 3.40 -18.69 2.03
C LEU A 74 4.60 -18.78 1.08
N SER A 75 5.34 -17.69 0.93
CA SER A 75 6.52 -17.62 0.06
C SER A 75 7.77 -18.20 0.71
N ALA A 76 7.89 -18.19 2.05
CA ALA A 76 9.10 -18.65 2.74
C ALA A 76 9.60 -20.06 2.35
N PRO A 77 8.75 -21.10 2.18
CA PRO A 77 9.21 -22.42 1.74
C PRO A 77 9.76 -22.46 0.31
N HIS A 78 9.44 -21.47 -0.51
CA HIS A 78 9.82 -21.37 -1.91
C HIS A 78 11.05 -20.47 -2.13
N GLN A 79 11.57 -19.83 -1.07
CA GLN A 79 12.75 -18.98 -1.15
C GLN A 79 14.02 -19.81 -0.94
N ALA A 80 14.87 -19.88 -1.97
CA ALA A 80 16.13 -20.63 -1.91
C ALA A 80 17.20 -19.96 -1.01
N SER A 81 17.11 -18.64 -0.81
CA SER A 81 18.02 -17.85 0.03
C SER A 81 17.38 -16.52 0.43
N LEU A 82 17.91 -15.87 1.48
CA LEU A 82 17.48 -14.54 1.88
C LEU A 82 17.81 -13.53 0.76
N SER A 83 16.79 -12.80 0.32
CA SER A 83 16.88 -11.77 -0.71
C SER A 83 17.14 -10.40 -0.08
N PRO A 84 17.81 -9.46 -0.77
CA PRO A 84 17.88 -8.06 -0.33
C PRO A 84 16.50 -7.42 -0.13
N TYR A 85 15.46 -7.94 -0.79
CA TYR A 85 14.08 -7.45 -0.68
C TYR A 85 13.29 -8.12 0.45
N SER A 86 13.87 -9.07 1.18
CA SER A 86 13.17 -9.78 2.26
C SER A 86 12.67 -8.85 3.37
N ALA A 87 13.33 -7.72 3.62
CA ALA A 87 12.88 -6.73 4.59
C ALA A 87 11.75 -5.82 4.07
N THR A 88 11.59 -5.69 2.76
CA THR A 88 10.61 -4.79 2.12
C THR A 88 9.46 -5.52 1.43
N SER A 89 9.42 -6.85 1.56
CA SER A 89 8.45 -7.75 0.94
C SER A 89 7.03 -7.53 1.49
N GLY A 90 6.82 -7.71 2.80
CA GLY A 90 5.48 -7.74 3.41
C GLY A 90 5.33 -7.02 4.75
N ASN A 91 6.34 -6.28 5.19
CA ASN A 91 6.22 -5.49 6.43
C ASN A 91 5.14 -4.41 6.30
N LEU A 92 4.22 -4.29 7.27
CA LEU A 92 3.07 -3.38 7.20
C LEU A 92 3.52 -1.94 6.99
N SER A 93 4.57 -1.50 7.70
CA SER A 93 5.12 -0.14 7.56
C SER A 93 5.61 0.17 6.15
N VAL A 94 6.05 -0.84 5.40
CA VAL A 94 6.54 -0.69 4.03
C VAL A 94 5.38 -0.39 3.08
N SER A 95 4.14 -0.81 3.36
CA SER A 95 2.98 -0.46 2.54
C SER A 95 2.83 1.06 2.34
N ALA A 96 2.69 1.80 3.45
CA ALA A 96 2.55 3.26 3.43
C ALA A 96 3.83 3.95 2.96
N GLY A 97 5.00 3.47 3.43
CA GLY A 97 6.30 4.05 3.07
C GLY A 97 6.61 3.92 1.58
N ARG A 98 6.27 2.80 0.95
CA ARG A 98 6.50 2.54 -0.47
C ARG A 98 5.63 3.43 -1.35
N ILE A 99 4.37 3.63 -1.00
CA ILE A 99 3.48 4.59 -1.68
C ILE A 99 4.06 6.00 -1.56
N ALA A 100 4.43 6.42 -0.35
CA ALA A 100 5.00 7.75 -0.12
C ALA A 100 6.28 7.96 -0.95
N TYR A 101 7.16 6.95 -0.99
CA TYR A 101 8.40 6.97 -1.76
C TYR A 101 8.15 7.08 -3.28
N LEU A 102 7.28 6.22 -3.83
CA LEU A 102 7.05 6.16 -5.27
C LEU A 102 6.38 7.42 -5.82
N PHE A 103 5.46 8.03 -5.06
CA PHE A 103 4.74 9.23 -5.51
C PHE A 103 5.34 10.54 -4.97
N GLY A 104 6.51 10.50 -4.32
CA GLY A 104 7.18 11.69 -3.80
C GLY A 104 6.34 12.45 -2.75
N LEU A 105 5.65 11.72 -1.88
CA LEU A 105 4.83 12.28 -0.80
C LEU A 105 5.66 12.35 0.48
N THR A 106 5.85 13.54 1.03
CA THR A 106 6.69 13.77 2.23
C THR A 106 5.91 14.06 3.51
N GLY A 107 4.60 13.82 3.50
CA GLY A 107 3.83 13.82 4.75
C GLY A 107 4.12 12.59 5.61
N ALA A 108 3.36 12.42 6.69
CA ALA A 108 3.42 11.22 7.51
C ALA A 108 3.12 9.97 6.67
N ALA A 109 3.86 8.88 6.82
CA ALA A 109 3.59 7.60 6.17
C ALA A 109 3.36 6.52 7.21
N VAL A 110 2.09 6.14 7.41
CA VAL A 110 1.68 5.33 8.57
C VAL A 110 0.84 4.14 8.11
N ALA A 111 1.27 2.94 8.52
CA ALA A 111 0.44 1.75 8.46
C ALA A 111 -0.37 1.63 9.76
N VAL A 112 -1.67 1.34 9.62
CA VAL A 112 -2.64 1.27 10.71
C VAL A 112 -3.19 -0.15 10.79
N ASP A 113 -3.03 -0.78 11.94
CA ASP A 113 -3.67 -2.06 12.25
C ASP A 113 -4.57 -1.89 13.47
N THR A 114 -5.85 -1.72 13.19
CA THR A 114 -6.93 -1.77 14.20
C THR A 114 -7.95 -2.84 13.80
N ALA A 115 -7.44 -3.94 13.25
CA ALA A 115 -8.20 -5.04 12.67
C ALA A 115 -9.25 -4.57 11.64
N CYS A 116 -10.50 -5.04 11.75
CA CYS A 116 -11.58 -4.73 10.81
C CYS A 116 -11.89 -3.23 10.64
N SER A 117 -11.40 -2.38 11.54
CA SER A 117 -11.58 -0.93 11.48
C SER A 117 -10.41 -0.18 10.85
N ALA A 118 -9.33 -0.88 10.46
CA ALA A 118 -8.05 -0.29 10.05
C ALA A 118 -8.19 0.78 8.95
N ALA A 119 -8.92 0.50 7.87
CA ALA A 119 -9.12 1.44 6.76
C ALA A 119 -9.89 2.70 7.20
N LEU A 120 -10.88 2.54 8.08
CA LEU A 120 -11.66 3.67 8.61
C LEU A 120 -10.80 4.52 9.54
N VAL A 121 -9.99 3.90 10.40
CA VAL A 121 -9.06 4.62 11.28
C VAL A 121 -7.97 5.33 10.47
N ALA A 122 -7.42 4.68 9.43
CA ALA A 122 -6.48 5.31 8.51
C ALA A 122 -7.08 6.56 7.84
N THR A 123 -8.32 6.47 7.36
CA THR A 123 -9.05 7.62 6.79
C THR A 123 -9.28 8.72 7.83
N HIS A 124 -9.69 8.36 9.04
CA HIS A 124 -9.87 9.32 10.13
C HIS A 124 -8.58 10.08 10.44
N LEU A 125 -7.45 9.38 10.53
CA LEU A 125 -6.14 9.98 10.79
C LEU A 125 -5.70 10.90 9.64
N ALA A 126 -5.87 10.48 8.38
CA ALA A 126 -5.54 11.29 7.22
C ALA A 126 -6.31 12.62 7.20
N VAL A 127 -7.63 12.55 7.42
CA VAL A 127 -8.47 13.76 7.50
C VAL A 127 -8.01 14.61 8.67
N ARG A 128 -7.82 14.04 9.86
CA ARG A 128 -7.37 14.78 11.04
C ARG A 128 -6.05 15.52 10.80
N ASP A 129 -5.06 14.86 10.20
CA ASP A 129 -3.75 15.46 9.92
C ASP A 129 -3.82 16.50 8.81
N MET A 130 -4.68 16.32 7.81
CA MET A 130 -4.93 17.37 6.80
C MET A 130 -5.51 18.63 7.44
N TRP A 131 -6.53 18.47 8.29
CA TRP A 131 -7.20 19.59 8.96
C TRP A 131 -6.30 20.32 9.95
N LEU A 132 -5.52 19.58 10.76
CA LEU A 132 -4.64 20.17 11.78
C LEU A 132 -3.32 20.68 11.19
N GLY A 133 -2.79 20.01 10.18
CA GLY A 133 -1.54 20.35 9.51
C GLY A 133 -1.68 21.39 8.41
N GLY A 134 -2.90 21.82 8.08
CA GLY A 134 -3.17 22.76 6.99
C GLY A 134 -2.83 22.21 5.59
N GLN A 135 -2.78 20.88 5.45
CA GLN A 135 -2.40 20.23 4.20
C GLN A 135 -3.58 20.24 3.22
N GLN A 136 -3.28 20.53 1.95
CA GLN A 136 -4.29 20.65 0.89
C GLN A 136 -4.73 19.28 0.32
N GLY A 137 -4.11 18.19 0.77
CA GLY A 137 -4.39 16.84 0.31
C GLY A 137 -3.74 15.79 1.19
N GLY A 138 -4.15 14.55 1.02
CA GLY A 138 -3.69 13.39 1.74
C GLY A 138 -4.19 12.12 1.06
N LEU A 139 -3.49 11.01 1.28
CA LEU A 139 -3.85 9.71 0.76
C LEU A 139 -4.21 8.78 1.92
N ALA A 140 -5.40 8.20 1.85
CA ALA A 140 -5.86 7.19 2.78
C ALA A 140 -6.38 5.99 2.00
N GLY A 141 -6.14 4.79 2.52
CA GLY A 141 -6.64 3.58 1.91
C GLY A 141 -6.61 2.41 2.87
N GLY A 142 -7.04 1.25 2.39
CA GLY A 142 -6.81 0.01 3.09
C GLY A 142 -6.92 -1.20 2.18
N VAL A 143 -6.27 -2.27 2.59
CA VAL A 143 -6.21 -3.53 1.85
C VAL A 143 -6.29 -4.70 2.82
N ASN A 144 -6.91 -5.79 2.37
CA ASN A 144 -6.93 -7.05 3.10
C ASN A 144 -7.02 -8.19 2.08
N LEU A 145 -6.02 -9.07 2.08
CA LEU A 145 -6.07 -10.33 1.33
C LEU A 145 -5.96 -11.52 2.27
N THR A 146 -6.82 -12.51 2.03
CA THR A 146 -6.75 -13.82 2.68
C THR A 146 -6.19 -14.82 1.67
N LEU A 147 -4.92 -15.15 1.83
CA LEU A 147 -4.12 -16.01 0.97
C LEU A 147 -3.98 -17.42 1.54
N SER A 148 -4.22 -17.60 2.84
CA SER A 148 -4.14 -18.89 3.53
C SER A 148 -5.48 -19.33 4.09
N THR A 149 -5.78 -20.62 4.00
CA THR A 149 -6.95 -21.21 4.68
C THR A 149 -6.70 -21.48 6.16
N LYS A 150 -5.46 -21.33 6.65
CA LYS A 150 -5.11 -21.54 8.06
C LYS A 150 -5.75 -20.43 8.90
N GLY A 151 -6.79 -20.77 9.66
CA GLY A 151 -7.59 -19.81 10.44
C GLY A 151 -9.09 -19.86 10.13
N TYR A 152 -9.47 -20.50 9.00
CA TYR A 152 -10.85 -20.67 8.55
C TYR A 152 -11.23 -22.16 8.45
N THR A 153 -10.96 -22.93 9.52
CA THR A 153 -11.34 -24.34 9.66
C THR A 153 -12.74 -24.51 10.19
#